data_AF-A0A1F7YHY0-F1
#
_entry.id   AF-A0A1F7YHY0-F1
#
_cell.length_a   1.000
_cell.length_b   1.000
_cell.length_c   1.000
_cell.angle_alpha   90.00
_cell.angle_beta   90.00
_cell.angle_gamma   90.00
#
_symmetry.space_group_name_H-M   'P 1'
#
loop_
_entity.id
_entity.type
_entity.pdbx_description
1 polymer ?
#
loop_
_entity_poly.entity_id
_entity_poly.type
_entity_poly.pdbx_seq_one_letter_code
_entity_poly.pdbx_strand_id
1 'polypeptide(L)'
;MDLENKSQKGFAQVLIIIILAVLVVGGIGYYAYKNGQTRLPDGQVKTTSQSSPSPTPTIDTSNWKTYSSEAGWILKYPKNWYVYDKGYKLGNKNEYLNNYHTVSFSPNKFPESILEGTEFAYKGLSVSFDPSNLDLDKVLENAKNDKSFVSGNKIEVAGKSAVKLIYDSRSENNLPPAFREQRVLYKINYSMFNFSLLSISYNLSDMQTLEDNPYNQILSTLRFDSGL
;
A
#
# COMPACT_ATOMS: atom_id res chain seq x y z
N MET A 1 -25.48 -42.38 67.88
CA MET A 1 -26.59 -41.81 67.11
C MET A 1 -25.97 -41.12 65.91
N ASP A 2 -26.15 -41.74 64.75
CA ASP A 2 -25.54 -41.35 63.47
C ASP A 2 -26.10 -40.01 62.95
N LEU A 3 -25.21 -39.13 62.52
CA LEU A 3 -25.57 -37.91 61.79
C LEU A 3 -25.66 -38.25 60.30
N GLU A 4 -26.88 -38.51 59.84
CA GLU A 4 -27.25 -38.69 58.43
C GLU A 4 -26.93 -37.41 57.63
N ASN A 5 -25.93 -37.47 56.74
CA ASN A 5 -25.61 -36.37 55.83
C ASN A 5 -26.64 -36.32 54.70
N LYS A 6 -27.63 -35.42 54.84
CA LYS A 6 -28.76 -35.31 53.91
C LYS A 6 -28.84 -33.92 53.29
N SER A 7 -27.98 -33.61 52.31
CA SER A 7 -28.30 -32.60 51.27
C SER A 7 -27.38 -32.67 50.03
N GLN A 8 -27.36 -33.78 49.29
CA GLN A 8 -26.63 -33.89 48.01
C GLN A 8 -27.51 -33.89 46.74
N LYS A 9 -28.84 -33.77 46.86
CA LYS A 9 -29.74 -33.93 45.70
C LYS A 9 -30.05 -32.65 44.91
N GLY A 10 -29.83 -31.46 45.47
CA GLY A 10 -30.08 -30.19 44.76
C GLY A 10 -28.90 -29.68 43.92
N PHE A 11 -27.67 -29.86 44.41
CA PHE A 11 -26.47 -29.32 43.76
C PHE A 11 -26.05 -30.11 42.51
N ALA A 12 -26.24 -31.44 42.56
CA ALA A 12 -25.99 -32.31 41.41
C ALA A 12 -26.87 -31.95 40.20
N GLN A 13 -28.12 -31.53 40.45
CA GLN A 13 -29.06 -31.20 39.39
C GLN A 13 -28.74 -29.88 38.69
N VAL A 14 -28.23 -28.89 39.45
CA VAL A 14 -27.72 -27.62 38.89
C VAL A 14 -26.44 -27.85 38.07
N LEU A 15 -25.51 -28.67 38.57
CA LEU A 15 -24.28 -29.02 37.83
C LEU A 15 -24.59 -29.75 36.52
N ILE A 16 -25.57 -30.65 36.51
CA ILE A 16 -26.00 -31.35 35.28
C ILE A 16 -26.56 -30.38 34.25
N ILE A 17 -27.35 -29.38 34.66
CA ILE A 17 -27.89 -28.36 33.74
C ILE A 17 -26.78 -27.48 33.17
N ILE A 18 -25.79 -27.10 33.97
CA ILE A 18 -24.64 -26.30 33.51
C ILE A 18 -23.80 -27.10 32.50
N ILE A 19 -23.53 -28.38 32.78
CA ILE A 19 -22.79 -29.26 31.87
C ILE A 19 -23.55 -29.44 30.55
N LEU A 20 -24.87 -29.63 30.61
CA LEU A 20 -25.72 -29.69 29.40
C LEU A 20 -25.70 -28.38 28.62
N ALA A 21 -25.75 -27.22 29.27
CA ALA A 21 -25.68 -25.92 28.62
C ALA A 21 -24.33 -25.71 27.92
N VAL A 22 -23.22 -26.09 28.57
CA VAL A 22 -21.87 -26.02 27.98
C VAL A 22 -21.72 -27.00 26.80
N LEU A 23 -22.31 -28.20 26.88
CA LEU A 23 -22.32 -29.15 25.77
C LEU A 23 -23.15 -28.66 24.58
N VAL A 24 -24.25 -27.96 24.82
CA VAL A 24 -25.09 -27.36 23.76
C VAL A 24 -24.36 -26.18 23.10
N VAL A 25 -23.81 -25.24 23.89
CA VAL A 25 -23.08 -24.08 23.36
C VAL A 25 -21.78 -24.52 22.66
N GLY A 26 -21.03 -25.45 23.26
CA GLY A 26 -19.83 -26.05 22.68
C GLY A 26 -20.15 -26.87 21.44
N GLY A 27 -21.26 -27.60 21.43
CA GLY A 27 -21.73 -28.36 20.26
C GLY A 27 -22.13 -27.46 19.09
N ILE A 28 -22.86 -26.37 19.35
CA ILE A 28 -23.23 -25.37 18.33
C ILE A 28 -21.99 -24.63 17.82
N GLY A 29 -21.07 -24.22 18.71
CA GLY A 29 -19.82 -23.57 18.34
C GLY A 29 -18.90 -24.47 17.51
N TYR A 30 -18.75 -25.74 17.91
CA TYR A 30 -17.98 -26.74 17.16
C TYR A 30 -18.63 -27.09 15.82
N TYR A 31 -19.96 -27.20 15.77
CA TYR A 31 -20.72 -27.42 14.54
C TYR A 31 -20.60 -26.23 13.58
N ALA A 32 -20.70 -24.99 14.07
CA ALA A 32 -20.49 -23.79 13.27
C ALA A 32 -19.04 -23.65 12.78
N TYR A 33 -18.05 -24.02 13.60
CA TYR A 33 -16.64 -24.05 13.19
C TYR A 33 -16.39 -25.12 12.12
N LYS A 34 -16.95 -26.33 12.27
CA LYS A 34 -16.78 -27.44 11.32
C LYS A 34 -17.57 -27.23 10.02
N ASN A 35 -18.78 -26.69 10.09
CA ASN A 35 -19.66 -26.49 8.93
C ASN A 35 -19.51 -25.10 8.28
N GLY A 36 -18.92 -24.13 8.99
CA GLY A 36 -18.50 -22.84 8.42
C GLY A 36 -17.32 -22.96 7.46
N GLN A 37 -16.72 -24.15 7.35
CA GLN A 37 -15.54 -24.40 6.52
C GLN A 37 -15.75 -25.39 5.37
N THR A 38 -17.00 -25.78 5.04
CA THR A 38 -17.26 -26.62 3.86
C THR A 38 -18.56 -26.25 3.15
N ARG A 39 -18.45 -25.31 2.19
CA ARG A 39 -19.20 -25.26 0.92
C ARG A 39 -18.70 -24.10 0.04
N LEU A 40 -17.51 -24.26 -0.52
CA LEU A 40 -17.27 -23.76 -1.88
C LEU A 40 -17.75 -24.87 -2.83
N PRO A 41 -18.50 -24.57 -3.89
CA PRO A 41 -18.95 -25.59 -4.85
C PRO A 41 -17.73 -26.23 -5.53
N ASP A 42 -17.63 -27.54 -5.46
CA ASP A 42 -16.62 -28.32 -6.17
C ASP A 42 -17.06 -28.50 -7.63
N GLY A 43 -16.15 -28.24 -8.58
CA GLY A 43 -16.39 -28.58 -9.99
C GLY A 43 -16.25 -27.46 -11.03
N GLN A 44 -15.25 -26.59 -10.93
CA GLN A 44 -14.43 -26.24 -12.11
C GLN A 44 -12.98 -26.14 -11.64
N VAL A 45 -12.17 -27.13 -11.98
CA VAL A 45 -10.72 -26.94 -12.07
C VAL A 45 -10.50 -25.94 -13.21
N LYS A 46 -10.60 -24.65 -12.91
CA LYS A 46 -9.84 -23.66 -13.65
C LYS A 46 -8.42 -23.90 -13.22
N THR A 47 -7.68 -24.65 -14.03
CA THR A 47 -6.25 -24.39 -14.19
C THR A 47 -6.13 -22.87 -14.19
N THR A 48 -5.48 -22.30 -13.17
CA THR A 48 -5.05 -20.91 -13.22
C THR A 48 -4.09 -20.87 -14.39
N SER A 49 -4.65 -20.67 -15.58
CA SER A 49 -3.95 -20.05 -16.68
C SER A 49 -3.42 -18.79 -16.03
N GLN A 50 -2.11 -18.78 -15.80
CA GLN A 50 -1.33 -17.57 -15.61
C GLN A 50 -2.01 -16.52 -16.48
N SER A 51 -2.78 -15.62 -15.87
CA SER A 51 -3.47 -14.58 -16.60
C SER A 51 -2.34 -13.80 -17.23
N SER A 52 -2.09 -14.07 -18.50
CA SER A 52 -1.36 -13.18 -19.37
C SER A 52 -1.89 -11.80 -19.03
N PRO A 53 -1.03 -10.83 -18.64
CA PRO A 53 -1.50 -9.51 -18.29
C PRO A 53 -2.42 -9.07 -19.41
N SER A 54 -3.72 -8.92 -19.11
CA SER A 54 -4.63 -8.26 -20.04
C SER A 54 -3.93 -6.98 -20.42
N PRO A 55 -3.68 -6.70 -21.72
CA PRO A 55 -2.92 -5.54 -22.10
C PRO A 55 -3.59 -4.35 -21.45
N THR A 56 -2.91 -3.74 -20.48
CA THR A 56 -3.37 -2.51 -19.87
C THR A 56 -3.65 -1.58 -21.04
N PRO A 57 -4.84 -0.93 -21.13
CA PRO A 57 -5.16 -0.07 -22.24
C PRO A 57 -3.97 0.86 -22.46
N THR A 58 -3.34 0.76 -23.64
CA THR A 58 -2.16 1.56 -23.93
C THR A 58 -2.68 2.97 -24.18
N ILE A 59 -2.62 3.83 -23.16
CA ILE A 59 -2.96 5.24 -23.33
C ILE A 59 -1.93 5.80 -24.31
N ASP A 60 -2.41 6.53 -25.30
CA ASP A 60 -1.54 7.25 -26.21
C ASP A 60 -0.71 8.28 -25.43
N THR A 61 0.59 8.01 -25.34
CA THR A 61 1.56 8.88 -24.66
C THR A 61 2.22 9.88 -25.60
N SER A 62 1.78 9.98 -26.86
CA SER A 62 2.35 10.89 -27.88
C SER A 62 2.39 12.35 -27.44
N ASN A 63 1.37 12.79 -26.70
CA ASN A 63 1.21 14.16 -26.23
C ASN A 63 1.81 14.41 -24.83
N TRP A 64 2.45 13.41 -24.21
CA TRP A 64 3.01 13.54 -22.87
C TRP A 64 4.26 14.41 -22.85
N LYS A 65 4.48 15.08 -21.72
CA LYS A 65 5.70 15.85 -21.47
C LYS A 65 6.77 14.93 -20.89
N THR A 66 8.03 15.26 -21.14
CA THR A 66 9.18 14.60 -20.54
C THR A 66 9.72 15.46 -19.41
N TYR A 67 10.00 14.85 -18.26
CA TYR A 67 10.76 15.44 -17.17
C TYR A 67 12.12 14.76 -17.11
N SER A 68 13.18 15.57 -17.08
CA SER A 68 14.57 15.12 -16.88
C SER A 68 15.07 15.67 -15.57
N SER A 69 15.42 14.79 -14.65
CA SER A 69 15.94 15.17 -13.34
C SER A 69 17.44 15.44 -13.39
N GLU A 70 17.91 16.38 -12.59
CA GLU A 70 19.35 16.56 -12.30
C GLU A 70 19.98 15.30 -11.68
N ALA A 71 19.15 14.46 -11.05
CA ALA A 71 19.54 13.17 -10.50
C ALA A 71 19.49 12.02 -11.52
N GLY A 72 19.52 12.32 -12.83
CA GLY A 72 19.76 11.36 -13.91
C GLY A 72 18.66 10.33 -14.16
N TRP A 73 17.42 10.64 -13.79
CA TRP A 73 16.24 9.87 -14.21
C TRP A 73 15.36 10.71 -15.14
N ILE A 74 14.72 10.02 -16.08
CA ILE A 74 13.84 10.59 -17.08
C ILE A 74 12.48 9.88 -17.01
N LEU A 75 11.40 10.66 -17.05
CA LEU A 75 10.04 10.15 -16.92
C LEU A 75 9.09 10.95 -17.83
N LYS A 76 8.13 10.30 -18.47
CA LYS A 76 7.03 11.00 -19.15
C LYS A 76 5.81 11.10 -18.25
N TYR A 77 5.05 12.19 -18.40
CA TYR A 77 3.84 12.45 -17.64
C TYR A 77 2.76 13.16 -18.50
N PRO A 78 1.47 13.03 -18.16
CA PRO A 78 0.39 13.69 -18.90
C PRO A 78 0.57 15.21 -18.96
N LYS A 79 0.36 15.80 -20.13
CA LYS A 79 0.61 17.23 -20.41
C LYS A 79 -0.12 18.21 -19.47
N ASN A 80 -1.29 17.79 -18.99
CA ASN A 80 -2.17 18.55 -18.12
C ASN A 80 -1.89 18.37 -16.62
N TRP A 81 -0.88 17.57 -16.24
CA TRP A 81 -0.48 17.44 -14.84
C TRP A 81 0.42 18.61 -14.42
N TYR A 82 0.29 18.97 -13.15
CA TYR A 82 1.12 19.93 -12.44
C TYR A 82 2.39 19.24 -11.95
N VAL A 83 3.53 19.94 -12.03
CA VAL A 83 4.84 19.47 -11.57
C VAL A 83 5.31 20.35 -10.41
N TYR A 84 5.75 19.73 -9.32
CA TYR A 84 6.27 20.38 -8.13
C TYR A 84 7.67 19.82 -7.83
N ASP A 85 8.68 20.41 -8.46
CA ASP A 85 10.10 20.06 -8.35
C ASP A 85 10.84 20.92 -7.30
N LYS A 86 10.27 22.06 -6.94
CA LYS A 86 10.76 22.97 -5.90
C LYS A 86 10.08 22.78 -4.54
N GLY A 87 9.17 21.82 -4.42
CA GLY A 87 8.35 21.63 -3.21
C GLY A 87 7.20 22.64 -3.08
N TYR A 88 6.62 22.73 -1.88
CA TYR A 88 5.48 23.61 -1.56
C TYR A 88 5.92 24.77 -0.67
N LYS A 89 5.36 25.98 -0.90
CA LYS A 89 5.64 27.12 -0.02
C LYS A 89 4.85 27.00 1.29
N LEU A 90 5.54 27.12 2.42
CA LEU A 90 4.90 27.16 3.74
C LEU A 90 4.49 28.58 4.13
N GLY A 91 3.19 28.87 4.02
CA GLY A 91 2.60 30.14 4.43
C GLY A 91 3.39 31.38 3.98
N ASN A 92 3.59 32.33 4.91
CA ASN A 92 4.29 33.59 4.66
C ASN A 92 5.82 33.47 4.69
N LYS A 93 6.37 32.30 5.00
CA LYS A 93 7.82 32.09 4.99
C LYS A 93 8.25 31.83 3.53
N ASN A 94 9.37 32.40 3.10
CA ASN A 94 9.98 32.08 1.80
C ASN A 94 10.72 30.73 1.86
N GLU A 95 10.12 29.76 2.54
CA GLU A 95 10.65 28.42 2.77
C GLU A 95 9.82 27.43 1.95
N TYR A 96 10.51 26.61 1.17
CA TYR A 96 9.89 25.52 0.42
C TYR A 96 10.10 24.23 1.21
N LEU A 97 9.02 23.48 1.45
CA LEU A 97 9.13 22.08 1.83
C LEU A 97 9.58 21.26 0.62
N ASN A 98 10.89 21.22 0.40
CA ASN A 98 11.51 20.11 -0.30
C ASN A 98 12.42 19.39 0.69
N ASN A 99 11.79 18.66 1.62
CA ASN A 99 12.52 17.69 2.42
C ASN A 99 12.94 16.57 1.46
N TYR A 100 14.19 16.63 1.00
CA TYR A 100 14.86 15.58 0.23
C TYR A 100 14.34 15.40 -1.21
N HIS A 101 14.90 16.19 -2.15
CA HIS A 101 14.98 15.89 -3.58
C HIS A 101 13.71 15.25 -4.19
N THR A 102 12.53 15.71 -3.77
CA THR A 102 11.27 15.10 -4.19
C THR A 102 10.69 15.89 -5.34
N VAL A 103 10.26 15.17 -6.38
CA VAL A 103 9.50 15.73 -7.51
C VAL A 103 8.11 15.10 -7.52
N SER A 104 7.08 15.93 -7.42
CA SER A 104 5.69 15.50 -7.42
C SER A 104 4.98 15.88 -8.73
N PHE A 105 4.14 14.98 -9.24
CA PHE A 105 3.33 15.14 -10.44
C PHE A 105 1.86 14.85 -10.11
N SER A 106 0.97 15.82 -10.29
CA SER A 106 -0.44 15.67 -9.90
C SER A 106 -1.41 16.11 -11.00
N PRO A 107 -2.52 15.39 -11.22
CA PRO A 107 -3.63 15.89 -12.02
C PRO A 107 -4.33 17.12 -11.40
N ASN A 108 -4.13 17.37 -10.11
CA ASN A 108 -4.82 18.43 -9.37
C ASN A 108 -3.83 19.57 -9.05
N LYS A 109 -4.30 20.81 -9.18
CA LYS A 109 -3.52 21.98 -8.73
C LYS A 109 -3.58 22.02 -7.20
N PHE A 110 -2.42 22.04 -6.55
CA PHE A 110 -2.31 22.36 -5.13
C PHE A 110 -2.24 23.88 -4.94
N PRO A 111 -2.72 24.40 -3.80
CA PRO A 111 -2.55 25.80 -3.47
C PRO A 111 -1.05 26.15 -3.40
N GLU A 112 -0.69 27.33 -3.89
CA GLU A 112 0.70 27.79 -3.97
C GLU A 112 1.33 27.98 -2.58
N SER A 113 0.51 28.22 -1.57
CA SER A 113 0.89 28.25 -0.17
C SER A 113 -0.02 27.34 0.63
N ILE A 114 0.58 26.49 1.47
CA ILE A 114 -0.13 25.63 2.41
C ILE A 114 0.16 26.15 3.81
N LEU A 115 -0.87 26.29 4.65
CA LEU A 115 -0.66 26.63 6.06
C LEU A 115 0.00 25.45 6.75
N GLU A 116 1.00 25.73 7.58
CA GLU A 116 1.65 24.71 8.40
C GLU A 116 0.59 23.95 9.22
N GLY A 117 0.66 22.61 9.22
CA GLY A 117 -0.34 21.75 9.85
C GLY A 117 -1.58 21.43 9.00
N THR A 118 -1.67 21.91 7.75
CA THR A 118 -2.76 21.50 6.84
C THR A 118 -2.51 20.09 6.30
N GLU A 119 -3.43 19.17 6.60
CA GLU A 119 -3.48 17.85 5.97
C GLU A 119 -4.24 17.92 4.65
N PHE A 120 -3.70 17.32 3.59
CA PHE A 120 -4.40 17.19 2.31
C PHE A 120 -4.11 15.83 1.67
N ALA A 121 -5.12 15.28 0.99
CA ALA A 121 -4.93 14.10 0.16
C ALA A 121 -4.16 14.48 -1.11
N TYR A 122 -2.93 14.00 -1.22
CA TYR A 122 -2.17 14.06 -2.46
C TYR A 122 -2.66 12.96 -3.41
N LYS A 123 -3.22 13.34 -4.56
CA LYS A 123 -3.44 12.43 -5.70
C LYS A 123 -2.36 12.69 -6.73
N GLY A 124 -1.53 11.70 -7.03
CA GLY A 124 -0.44 11.88 -7.98
C GLY A 124 0.75 10.98 -7.73
N LEU A 125 1.80 11.16 -8.53
CA LEU A 125 3.06 10.44 -8.46
C LEU A 125 4.12 11.29 -7.76
N SER A 126 4.90 10.72 -6.86
CA SER A 126 6.07 11.38 -6.26
C SER A 126 7.30 10.53 -6.50
N VAL A 127 8.39 11.17 -6.91
CA VAL A 127 9.72 10.58 -7.02
C VAL A 127 10.58 11.19 -5.92
N SER A 128 11.07 10.36 -5.00
CA SER A 128 11.82 10.80 -3.82
C SER A 128 13.09 9.97 -3.66
N PHE A 129 14.13 10.59 -3.12
CA PHE A 129 15.38 9.92 -2.78
C PHE A 129 15.44 9.67 -1.27
N ASP A 130 15.94 8.49 -0.90
CA ASP A 130 16.19 8.14 0.49
C ASP A 130 17.69 7.83 0.69
N PRO A 131 18.38 8.53 1.61
CA PRO A 131 19.79 8.27 1.92
C PRO A 131 19.99 6.94 2.67
N SER A 132 18.92 6.29 3.12
CA SER A 132 18.99 5.02 3.84
C SER A 132 19.57 3.92 2.96
N ASN A 133 20.72 3.37 3.38
CA ASN A 133 21.34 2.20 2.75
C ASN A 133 20.62 0.91 3.18
N LEU A 134 19.36 0.77 2.76
CA LEU A 134 18.55 -0.42 3.05
C LEU A 134 18.61 -1.42 1.90
N ASP A 135 18.67 -2.70 2.26
CA ASP A 135 18.51 -3.79 1.31
C ASP A 135 17.02 -3.91 0.92
N LEU A 136 16.75 -4.14 -0.37
CA LEU A 136 15.40 -4.34 -0.89
C LEU A 136 14.67 -5.51 -0.21
N ASP A 137 15.39 -6.56 0.20
CA ASP A 137 14.81 -7.67 0.96
C ASP A 137 14.33 -7.23 2.34
N LYS A 138 15.14 -6.42 3.04
CA LYS A 138 14.76 -5.86 4.34
C LYS A 138 13.62 -4.86 4.22
N VAL A 139 13.59 -4.07 3.15
CA VAL A 139 12.45 -3.18 2.85
C VAL A 139 11.16 -3.99 2.74
N LEU A 140 11.18 -5.08 1.97
CA LEU A 140 10.02 -5.94 1.81
C LEU A 140 9.62 -6.66 3.10
N GLU A 141 10.58 -7.11 3.90
CA GLU A 141 10.34 -7.73 5.20
C GLU A 141 9.70 -6.73 6.18
N ASN A 142 10.29 -5.55 6.32
CA ASN A 142 9.79 -4.49 7.20
C ASN A 142 8.39 -4.02 6.80
N ALA A 143 8.11 -3.95 5.50
CA ALA A 143 6.79 -3.56 4.99
C ALA A 143 5.67 -4.47 5.50
N LYS A 144 5.92 -5.77 5.70
CA LYS A 144 4.91 -6.73 6.19
C LYS A 144 4.47 -6.47 7.64
N ASN A 145 5.23 -5.68 8.39
CA ASN A 145 4.89 -5.32 9.77
C ASN A 145 3.93 -4.11 9.83
N ASP A 146 3.72 -3.42 8.71
CA ASP A 146 2.78 -2.31 8.61
C ASP A 146 1.34 -2.83 8.48
N LYS A 147 0.41 -2.25 9.26
CA LYS A 147 -1.00 -2.67 9.26
C LYS A 147 -1.72 -2.33 7.96
N SER A 148 -1.26 -1.30 7.26
CA SER A 148 -1.78 -0.89 5.96
C SER A 148 -1.19 -1.72 4.81
N PHE A 149 -0.20 -2.59 5.05
CA PHE A 149 0.40 -3.41 4.01
C PHE A 149 -0.60 -4.40 3.41
N VAL A 150 -0.75 -4.33 2.08
CA VAL A 150 -1.61 -5.26 1.33
C VAL A 150 -0.79 -6.34 0.64
N SER A 151 0.25 -5.95 -0.08
CA SER A 151 1.09 -6.88 -0.83
C SER A 151 2.43 -6.27 -1.20
N GLY A 152 3.40 -7.12 -1.49
CA GLY A 152 4.69 -6.69 -2.00
C GLY A 152 5.46 -7.82 -2.66
N ASN A 153 6.21 -7.46 -3.70
CA ASN A 153 7.01 -8.41 -4.46
C ASN A 153 8.19 -7.73 -5.14
N LYS A 154 9.26 -8.50 -5.38
CA LYS A 154 10.35 -8.06 -6.26
C LYS A 154 9.84 -7.96 -7.69
N ILE A 155 10.26 -6.91 -8.39
CA ILE A 155 9.99 -6.68 -9.81
C ILE A 155 11.26 -6.20 -10.50
N GLU A 156 11.22 -6.17 -11.82
CA GLU A 156 12.22 -5.48 -12.64
C GLU A 156 11.52 -4.34 -13.39
N VAL A 157 12.07 -3.13 -13.29
CA VAL A 157 11.57 -1.96 -14.01
C VAL A 157 12.77 -1.20 -14.56
N ALA A 158 12.68 -0.81 -15.82
CA ALA A 158 13.76 -0.10 -16.52
C ALA A 158 15.13 -0.84 -16.42
N GLY A 159 15.12 -2.17 -16.44
CA GLY A 159 16.33 -3.00 -16.34
C GLY A 159 16.99 -3.02 -14.95
N LYS A 160 16.33 -2.49 -13.92
CA LYS A 160 16.82 -2.49 -12.54
C LYS A 160 15.89 -3.32 -11.64
N SER A 161 16.49 -4.07 -10.72
CA SER A 161 15.73 -4.74 -9.66
C SER A 161 15.10 -3.71 -8.73
N ALA A 162 13.83 -3.92 -8.42
CA ALA A 162 13.04 -3.07 -7.56
C ALA A 162 12.11 -3.90 -6.68
N VAL A 163 11.54 -3.27 -5.66
CA VAL A 163 10.44 -3.83 -4.87
C VAL A 163 9.20 -2.99 -5.08
N LYS A 164 8.10 -3.65 -5.43
CA LYS A 164 6.78 -3.06 -5.47
C LYS A 164 6.07 -3.36 -4.16
N LEU A 165 5.54 -2.34 -3.53
CA LEU A 165 4.73 -2.41 -2.32
C LEU A 165 3.38 -1.76 -2.56
N ILE A 166 2.33 -2.33 -1.99
CA ILE A 166 0.98 -1.78 -2.00
C ILE A 166 0.52 -1.64 -0.55
N TYR A 167 0.13 -0.42 -0.20
CA TYR A 167 -0.43 -0.06 1.10
C TYR A 167 -1.85 0.47 0.93
N ASP A 168 -2.68 0.27 1.95
CA ASP A 168 -4.08 0.63 1.98
C ASP A 168 -4.46 1.05 3.40
N SER A 169 -4.39 2.36 3.66
CA SER A 169 -4.66 2.94 4.98
C SER A 169 -6.15 3.01 5.31
N ARG A 170 -7.02 2.59 4.37
CA ARG A 170 -8.48 2.56 4.55
C ARG A 170 -8.93 1.52 5.57
N SER A 171 -8.07 0.55 5.89
CA SER A 171 -8.30 -0.42 6.94
C SER A 171 -8.12 0.17 8.34
N GLU A 172 -7.57 1.38 8.46
CA GLU A 172 -7.29 2.03 9.74
C GLU A 172 -8.36 3.07 10.11
N ASN A 173 -8.86 2.99 11.34
CA ASN A 173 -9.98 3.82 11.82
C ASN A 173 -9.59 5.25 12.27
N ASN A 174 -8.35 5.71 12.04
CA ASN A 174 -7.88 7.05 12.44
C ASN A 174 -7.23 7.77 11.23
N LEU A 175 -7.70 9.00 10.96
CA LEU A 175 -7.51 9.91 9.81
C LEU A 175 -6.06 10.15 9.30
N PRO A 176 -5.82 10.64 8.04
CA PRO A 176 -6.72 11.40 7.14
C PRO A 176 -7.17 10.57 5.89
N PRO A 177 -7.85 11.14 4.86
CA PRO A 177 -8.80 10.38 4.02
C PRO A 177 -8.16 9.16 3.38
N ALA A 178 -8.71 8.00 3.74
CA ALA A 178 -8.70 6.74 3.01
C ALA A 178 -7.85 6.77 1.71
N PHE A 179 -6.57 6.40 1.80
CA PHE A 179 -5.70 6.38 0.62
C PHE A 179 -5.15 4.98 0.36
N ARG A 180 -4.99 4.69 -0.92
CA ARG A 180 -4.22 3.54 -1.38
C ARG A 180 -2.93 4.07 -2.02
N GLU A 181 -1.80 3.53 -1.58
CA GLU A 181 -0.48 3.86 -2.10
C GLU A 181 0.08 2.66 -2.86
N GLN A 182 0.59 2.90 -4.06
CA GLN A 182 1.50 1.98 -4.73
C GLN A 182 2.90 2.59 -4.75
N ARG A 183 3.89 1.88 -4.22
CA ARG A 183 5.28 2.34 -4.13
C ARG A 183 6.20 1.37 -4.85
N VAL A 184 7.09 1.88 -5.68
CA VAL A 184 8.17 1.11 -6.30
C VAL A 184 9.50 1.69 -5.84
N LEU A 185 10.33 0.86 -5.21
CA LEU A 185 11.64 1.24 -4.69
C LEU A 185 12.74 0.59 -5.49
N TYR A 186 13.68 1.40 -5.97
CA TYR A 186 14.89 0.97 -6.65
C TYR A 186 16.06 1.10 -5.70
N LYS A 187 16.99 0.15 -5.75
CA LYS A 187 18.34 0.39 -5.27
C LYS A 187 19.10 1.18 -6.33
N ILE A 188 19.57 2.35 -5.96
CA ILE A 188 20.39 3.22 -6.83
C ILE A 188 21.71 3.51 -6.12
N ASN A 189 22.71 3.93 -6.88
CA ASN A 189 23.93 4.50 -6.31
C ASN A 189 24.12 5.89 -6.87
N TYR A 190 23.57 6.89 -6.19
CA TYR A 190 23.72 8.28 -6.60
C TYR A 190 24.76 8.96 -5.71
N SER A 191 25.99 9.00 -6.22
CA SER A 191 27.20 9.40 -5.48
C SER A 191 27.21 10.86 -5.03
N MET A 192 26.54 11.76 -5.76
CA MET A 192 26.52 13.20 -5.44
C MET A 192 25.87 13.49 -4.08
N PHE A 193 24.92 12.66 -3.64
CA PHE A 193 24.18 12.87 -2.39
C PHE A 193 24.12 11.63 -1.48
N ASN A 194 24.92 10.59 -1.77
CA ASN A 194 24.90 9.31 -1.04
C ASN A 194 23.50 8.67 -0.95
N PHE A 195 22.66 8.85 -1.98
CA PHE A 195 21.35 8.20 -2.01
C PHE A 195 21.47 6.76 -2.46
N SER A 196 20.82 5.87 -1.70
CA SER A 196 20.84 4.43 -1.95
C SER A 196 19.50 3.92 -2.49
N LEU A 197 18.43 4.71 -2.34
CA LEU A 197 17.10 4.34 -2.80
C LEU A 197 16.41 5.46 -3.58
N LEU A 198 15.77 5.09 -4.69
CA LEU A 198 14.80 5.91 -5.41
C LEU A 198 13.42 5.31 -5.14
N SER A 199 12.52 6.08 -4.56
CA SER A 199 11.12 5.71 -4.35
C SER A 199 10.25 6.43 -5.36
N ILE A 200 9.39 5.68 -6.06
CA ILE A 200 8.34 6.22 -6.91
C ILE A 200 7.00 5.77 -6.32
N SER A 201 6.33 6.67 -5.62
CA SER A 201 5.02 6.42 -5.01
C SER A 201 3.91 7.03 -5.84
N TYR A 202 2.73 6.42 -5.76
CA TYR A 202 1.50 6.98 -6.29
C TYR A 202 0.36 6.79 -5.33
N ASN A 203 -0.30 7.91 -5.07
CA ASN A 203 -1.32 8.04 -4.05
C ASN A 203 -2.67 8.27 -4.72
N LEU A 204 -3.69 7.52 -4.28
CA LEU A 204 -5.08 7.65 -4.72
C LEU A 204 -5.98 7.85 -3.50
N SER A 205 -6.85 8.84 -3.60
CA SER A 205 -7.87 9.17 -2.60
C SER A 205 -9.24 8.50 -2.85
N ASP A 206 -9.39 7.74 -3.94
CA ASP A 206 -10.66 7.09 -4.33
C ASP A 206 -10.61 5.57 -4.07
N MET A 207 -11.75 5.04 -3.63
CA MET A 207 -11.92 3.77 -2.91
C MET A 207 -12.15 2.52 -3.80
N GLN A 208 -12.32 2.61 -5.12
CA GLN A 208 -12.80 1.43 -5.85
C GLN A 208 -11.68 0.55 -6.43
N THR A 209 -10.57 1.10 -6.93
CA THR A 209 -9.53 0.28 -7.59
C THR A 209 -8.25 1.10 -7.85
N LEU A 210 -7.09 0.43 -7.96
CA LEU A 210 -5.88 0.99 -8.58
C LEU A 210 -6.04 1.01 -10.13
N GLU A 211 -7.28 1.21 -10.60
CA GLU A 211 -7.75 0.91 -11.96
C GLU A 211 -6.83 1.51 -13.02
N ASP A 212 -6.34 0.66 -13.92
CA ASP A 212 -5.77 0.98 -15.24
C ASP A 212 -4.87 2.22 -15.26
N ASN A 213 -4.05 2.30 -14.21
CA ASN A 213 -3.57 3.55 -13.65
C ASN A 213 -2.53 4.24 -14.55
N PRO A 214 -2.69 5.53 -14.90
CA PRO A 214 -1.65 6.32 -15.57
C PRO A 214 -0.28 6.17 -14.89
N TYR A 215 -0.22 5.85 -13.59
CA TYR A 215 0.99 5.42 -12.90
C TYR A 215 1.79 4.32 -13.59
N ASN A 216 1.17 3.19 -13.97
CA ASN A 216 1.93 2.06 -14.54
C ASN A 216 2.51 2.44 -15.90
N GLN A 217 1.84 3.32 -16.65
CA GLN A 217 2.34 3.85 -17.92
C GLN A 217 3.39 4.93 -17.71
N ILE A 218 3.23 5.82 -16.73
CA ILE A 218 4.28 6.75 -16.30
C ILE A 218 5.53 5.94 -15.94
N LEU A 219 5.39 4.94 -15.08
CA LEU A 219 6.47 4.06 -14.66
C LEU A 219 7.09 3.30 -15.85
N SER A 220 6.30 2.87 -16.84
CA SER A 220 6.85 2.20 -18.04
C SER A 220 7.67 3.12 -18.93
N THR A 221 7.57 4.44 -18.76
CA THR A 221 8.40 5.43 -19.45
C THR A 221 9.67 5.80 -18.68
N LEU A 222 9.82 5.34 -17.43
CA LEU A 222 10.98 5.62 -16.59
C LEU A 222 12.25 5.09 -17.25
N ARG A 223 13.25 5.95 -17.41
CA ARG A 223 14.60 5.57 -17.83
C ARG A 223 15.60 6.20 -16.88
N PHE A 224 16.75 5.55 -16.74
CA PHE A 224 17.90 6.08 -16.03
C PHE A 224 18.94 6.48 -17.06
N ASP A 225 19.56 7.64 -16.87
CA ASP A 225 20.75 8.02 -17.62
C ASP A 225 21.88 7.04 -17.30
N SER A 226 22.83 6.89 -18.21
CA SER A 226 23.93 5.93 -18.12
C SER A 226 24.85 6.08 -16.89
N GLY A 227 24.62 7.09 -16.05
CA GLY A 227 25.31 7.34 -14.78
C GLY A 227 24.58 6.85 -13.51
N LEU A 228 23.38 6.25 -13.61
CA LEU A 228 22.62 5.66 -12.49
C LEU A 228 22.37 4.15 -12.64
#